data_AF-A0A1F9MSH2-F1
#
_entry.id   AF-A0A1F9MSH2-F1
#
_cell.length_a   1.000
_cell.length_b   1.000
_cell.length_c   1.000
_cell.angle_alpha   90.00
_cell.angle_beta   90.00
_cell.angle_gamma   90.00
#
_symmetry.space_group_name_H-M   'P 1'
#
loop_
_entity.id
_entity.type
_entity.pdbx_description
1 polymer ?
#
loop_
_entity_poly.entity_id
_entity_poly.type
_entity_poly.pdbx_seq_one_letter_code
_entity_poly.pdbx_strand_id
1 'polypeptide(L)'
;MILQVLKKEGKYRVVLPEMGKETFYDAILEVCDSPICSCGVVEMTLTPVSVDGEPIRQAPTRCLPIDVIGRRLGDMSRKKYAGQDRDFAKSFIKQMDDEDFQFLYIRYIAAKKYQTDKAAPHEIEAIFEFDKIEEKGLLTTYNDILPYADQLVVEINGAKCLVFDQYCLRNGCDCTETHLNLQLINDKQVADREIGGYFVDYSKKTWKTPKELVCKKGYIDLATARRCIEEQNPTIYEVMKERHGRLTKIYNHRYQQQSSPDNRPAQGLNIGRNEPCPCGSGKKYKKCCLGK
;
A
#
# COMPACT_ATOMS: atom_id res chain seq x y z
N MET A 1 -24.87 -9.71 10.19
CA MET A 1 -23.58 -10.28 9.76
C MET A 1 -23.81 -11.69 9.22
N ILE A 2 -23.60 -11.90 7.92
CA ILE A 2 -23.73 -13.22 7.27
C ILE A 2 -22.44 -14.06 7.37
N LEU A 3 -21.30 -13.41 7.64
CA LEU A 3 -19.99 -14.03 7.75
C LEU A 3 -19.64 -14.32 9.21
N GLN A 4 -19.50 -15.59 9.56
CA GLN A 4 -19.23 -16.06 10.92
C GLN A 4 -17.84 -16.72 11.02
N VAL A 5 -17.13 -16.47 12.12
CA VAL A 5 -15.85 -17.13 12.41
C VAL A 5 -16.10 -18.46 13.10
N LEU A 6 -15.61 -19.55 12.52
CA LEU A 6 -15.57 -20.82 13.24
C LEU A 6 -14.34 -20.82 14.16
N LYS A 7 -14.55 -21.07 15.46
CA LYS A 7 -13.51 -21.00 16.51
C LYS A 7 -12.32 -21.96 16.32
N LYS A 8 -12.32 -22.85 15.31
CA LYS A 8 -11.21 -23.77 15.02
C LYS A 8 -10.59 -23.44 13.66
N GLU A 9 -9.27 -23.22 13.67
CA GLU A 9 -8.39 -23.23 12.48
C GLU A 9 -8.52 -22.07 11.48
N GLY A 10 -9.12 -20.94 11.84
CA GLY A 10 -9.21 -19.79 10.93
C GLY A 10 -10.12 -20.02 9.71
N LYS A 11 -10.99 -21.04 9.78
CA LYS A 11 -12.04 -21.32 8.80
C LYS A 11 -13.21 -20.37 9.01
N TYR A 12 -13.75 -19.86 7.91
CA TYR A 12 -14.90 -18.96 7.92
C TYR A 12 -16.14 -19.72 7.46
N ARG A 13 -17.30 -19.39 8.02
CA ARG A 13 -18.58 -19.90 7.57
C ARG A 13 -19.47 -18.76 7.15
N VAL A 14 -20.15 -18.93 6.03
CA VAL A 14 -21.17 -18.02 5.54
C VAL A 14 -22.50 -18.74 5.60
N VAL A 15 -23.52 -18.07 6.12
CA VAL A 15 -24.91 -18.55 6.11
C VAL A 15 -25.73 -17.63 5.23
N LEU A 16 -26.36 -18.19 4.19
CA LEU A 16 -27.19 -17.45 3.24
C LEU A 16 -28.59 -18.06 3.13
N PRO A 17 -29.66 -17.25 3.13
CA PRO A 17 -30.97 -17.69 2.68
C PRO A 17 -30.96 -17.89 1.16
N GLU A 18 -31.12 -19.13 0.70
CA GLU A 18 -31.32 -19.46 -0.71
C GLU A 18 -32.64 -20.23 -0.87
N MET A 19 -33.52 -19.73 -1.75
CA MET A 19 -34.85 -20.32 -1.99
C MET A 19 -35.66 -20.54 -0.70
N GLY A 20 -35.56 -19.59 0.25
CA GLY A 20 -36.31 -19.64 1.51
C GLY A 20 -35.75 -20.60 2.57
N LYS A 21 -34.55 -21.15 2.37
CA LYS A 21 -33.87 -21.98 3.37
C LYS A 21 -32.41 -21.57 3.55
N GLU A 22 -31.89 -21.71 4.75
CA GLU A 22 -30.47 -21.48 5.01
C GLU A 22 -29.60 -22.48 4.23
N THR A 23 -28.50 -21.96 3.68
CA THR A 23 -27.43 -22.70 3.01
C THR A 23 -26.11 -22.26 3.63
N PHE A 24 -25.26 -23.24 3.92
CA PHE A 24 -24.01 -23.03 4.64
C PHE A 24 -22.83 -23.21 3.68
N TYR A 25 -21.88 -22.31 3.76
CA TYR A 25 -20.65 -22.34 2.98
C TYR A 25 -19.45 -22.26 3.92
N ASP A 26 -18.44 -23.10 3.69
CA ASP A 26 -17.11 -22.81 4.17
C ASP A 26 -16.48 -21.76 3.22
N ALA A 27 -15.86 -20.75 3.80
CA ALA A 27 -15.31 -19.60 3.09
C ALA A 27 -13.79 -19.55 3.25
N ILE A 28 -13.09 -19.37 2.13
CA ILE A 28 -11.65 -19.09 2.05
C ILE A 28 -11.50 -17.65 1.58
N LEU A 29 -10.62 -16.90 2.24
CA LEU A 29 -10.35 -15.49 1.94
C LEU A 29 -8.91 -15.33 1.45
N GLU A 30 -8.76 -14.72 0.28
CA GLU A 30 -7.46 -14.47 -0.35
C GLU A 30 -7.35 -12.99 -0.73
N VAL A 31 -6.12 -12.46 -0.76
CA VAL A 31 -5.85 -11.06 -1.16
C VAL A 31 -4.72 -11.05 -2.19
N CYS A 32 -4.56 -9.94 -2.90
CA CYS A 32 -3.46 -9.78 -3.85
C CYS A 32 -2.09 -9.97 -3.17
N ASP A 33 -1.25 -10.83 -3.75
CA ASP A 33 0.08 -11.18 -3.23
C ASP A 33 1.09 -10.04 -3.25
N SER A 34 0.94 -9.06 -4.15
CA SER A 34 1.86 -7.92 -4.24
C SER A 34 1.83 -7.11 -2.95
N PRO A 35 2.92 -7.01 -2.17
CA PRO A 35 2.91 -6.48 -0.80
C PRO A 35 2.41 -5.04 -0.71
N ILE A 36 2.59 -4.26 -1.77
CA ILE A 36 2.26 -2.83 -1.84
C ILE A 36 0.95 -2.53 -2.59
N CYS A 37 0.26 -3.55 -3.10
CA CYS A 37 -0.97 -3.36 -3.88
C CYS A 37 -2.14 -2.86 -3.02
N SER A 38 -2.74 -1.76 -3.45
CA SER A 38 -3.87 -1.06 -2.80
C SER A 38 -5.25 -1.36 -3.39
N CYS A 39 -5.42 -2.50 -4.06
CA CYS A 39 -6.66 -2.82 -4.77
C CYS A 39 -7.91 -2.88 -3.87
N GLY A 40 -7.76 -3.11 -2.56
CA GLY A 40 -8.89 -3.27 -1.64
C GLY A 40 -9.76 -4.49 -1.92
N VAL A 41 -9.26 -5.48 -2.67
CA VAL A 41 -10.06 -6.67 -3.05
C VAL A 41 -9.72 -7.85 -2.15
N VAL A 42 -10.74 -8.42 -1.52
CA VAL A 42 -10.71 -9.75 -0.91
C VAL A 42 -11.43 -10.71 -1.85
N GLU A 43 -10.74 -11.73 -2.31
CA GLU A 43 -11.35 -12.86 -3.01
C GLU A 43 -11.93 -13.83 -2.00
N MET A 44 -13.22 -14.11 -2.13
CA MET A 44 -13.92 -15.07 -1.28
C MET A 44 -14.34 -16.28 -2.11
N THR A 45 -13.86 -17.44 -1.72
CA THR A 45 -14.26 -18.73 -2.30
C THR A 45 -15.20 -19.43 -1.33
N LEU A 46 -16.43 -19.69 -1.78
CA LEU A 46 -17.51 -20.31 -1.02
C LEU A 46 -17.70 -21.75 -1.49
N THR A 47 -17.48 -22.71 -0.60
CA THR A 47 -17.73 -24.14 -0.85
C THR A 47 -18.93 -24.59 -0.01
N PRO A 48 -20.01 -25.09 -0.62
CA PRO A 48 -21.20 -25.50 0.12
C PRO A 48 -20.91 -26.70 1.02
N VAL A 49 -21.47 -26.69 2.22
CA VAL A 49 -21.29 -27.75 3.21
C VAL A 49 -22.64 -28.31 3.67
N SER A 50 -22.68 -29.63 3.90
CA SER A 50 -23.82 -30.29 4.53
C SER A 50 -23.85 -29.97 6.02
N VAL A 51 -25.05 -29.73 6.55
CA VAL A 51 -25.28 -29.62 8.00
C VAL A 51 -26.21 -30.77 8.40
N ASP A 52 -25.90 -31.44 9.51
CA ASP A 52 -26.73 -32.49 10.13
C ASP A 52 -27.10 -33.69 9.24
N GLY A 53 -26.17 -34.18 8.40
CA GLY A 53 -26.38 -35.39 7.59
C GLY A 53 -27.29 -35.21 6.38
N GLU A 54 -27.80 -33.99 6.14
CA GLU A 54 -28.51 -33.63 4.92
C GLU A 54 -27.57 -33.66 3.71
N PRO A 55 -28.03 -34.08 2.51
CA PRO A 55 -27.22 -34.02 1.31
C PRO A 55 -26.76 -32.58 1.04
N ILE A 56 -25.50 -32.41 0.63
CA ILE A 56 -25.00 -31.11 0.16
C ILE A 56 -25.96 -30.67 -0.95
N ARG A 57 -26.66 -29.54 -0.78
CA ARG A 57 -27.45 -28.96 -1.86
C ARG A 57 -26.52 -28.80 -3.07
N GLN A 58 -27.01 -29.06 -4.28
CA GLN A 58 -26.24 -28.96 -5.54
C GLN A 58 -25.78 -27.52 -5.87
N ALA A 59 -25.61 -26.65 -4.88
CA ALA A 59 -24.96 -25.37 -5.07
C ALA A 59 -23.52 -25.59 -5.57
N PRO A 60 -23.05 -24.83 -6.56
CA PRO A 60 -21.68 -24.90 -7.01
C PRO A 60 -20.75 -24.19 -6.01
N THR A 61 -19.45 -24.51 -6.06
CA THR A 61 -18.43 -23.63 -5.48
C THR A 61 -18.46 -22.29 -6.21
N ARG A 62 -18.44 -21.19 -5.45
CA ARG A 62 -18.51 -19.83 -6.00
C ARG A 62 -17.28 -19.04 -5.60
N CYS A 63 -16.78 -18.19 -6.49
CA CYS A 63 -15.64 -17.33 -6.23
C CYS A 63 -16.02 -15.89 -6.60
N LEU A 64 -15.88 -14.96 -5.64
CA LEU A 64 -16.30 -13.57 -5.79
C LEU A 64 -15.22 -12.60 -5.29
N PRO A 65 -14.90 -11.54 -6.06
CA PRO A 65 -14.11 -10.41 -5.59
C PRO A 65 -14.99 -9.44 -4.79
N ILE A 66 -14.57 -9.07 -3.60
CA ILE A 66 -15.22 -8.08 -2.76
C ILE A 66 -14.29 -6.88 -2.63
N ASP A 67 -14.70 -5.72 -3.16
CA ASP A 67 -14.03 -4.44 -2.93
C ASP A 67 -14.42 -3.94 -1.54
N VAL A 68 -13.55 -4.13 -0.56
CA VAL A 68 -13.79 -3.79 0.85
C VAL A 68 -13.65 -2.29 1.12
N ILE A 69 -12.98 -1.54 0.24
CA ILE A 69 -12.83 -0.08 0.34
C ILE A 69 -14.08 0.59 -0.22
N GLY A 70 -14.46 0.23 -1.45
CA GLY A 70 -15.66 0.72 -2.13
C GLY A 70 -16.95 0.06 -1.66
N ARG A 71 -16.85 -0.94 -0.78
CA ARG A 71 -17.95 -1.71 -0.17
C ARG A 71 -18.94 -2.24 -1.21
N ARG A 72 -18.40 -2.93 -2.22
CA ARG A 72 -19.14 -3.37 -3.41
C ARG A 72 -18.56 -4.64 -4.02
N LEU A 73 -19.25 -5.19 -5.01
CA LEU A 73 -18.71 -6.27 -5.84
C LEU A 73 -17.48 -5.74 -6.62
N GLY A 74 -16.38 -6.48 -6.57
CA GLY A 74 -15.20 -6.18 -7.36
C GLY A 74 -15.35 -6.53 -8.85
N ASP A 75 -14.25 -6.42 -9.59
CA ASP A 75 -14.25 -6.62 -11.04
C ASP A 75 -14.44 -8.09 -11.46
N MET A 76 -15.68 -8.42 -11.84
CA MET A 76 -16.10 -9.73 -12.39
C MET A 76 -15.77 -9.94 -13.87
N SER A 77 -15.07 -9.01 -14.54
CA SER A 77 -14.69 -9.15 -15.95
C SER A 77 -13.43 -10.00 -16.15
N ARG A 78 -12.65 -10.22 -15.09
CA ARG A 78 -11.42 -11.00 -15.15
C ARG A 78 -11.69 -12.44 -15.56
N LYS A 79 -10.80 -13.02 -16.37
CA LYS A 79 -10.90 -14.41 -16.88
C LYS A 79 -11.15 -15.45 -15.78
N LYS A 80 -10.58 -15.26 -14.58
CA LYS A 80 -10.76 -16.19 -13.46
C LYS A 80 -12.20 -16.27 -12.93
N TYR A 81 -13.04 -15.28 -13.22
CA TYR A 81 -14.46 -15.28 -12.87
C TYR A 81 -15.37 -15.68 -14.06
N ALA A 82 -14.80 -16.15 -15.16
CA ALA A 82 -15.59 -16.66 -16.28
C ALA A 82 -16.46 -17.84 -15.81
N GLY A 83 -17.76 -17.76 -16.06
CA GLY A 83 -18.74 -18.77 -15.63
C GLY A 83 -19.25 -18.62 -14.19
N GLN A 84 -18.77 -17.64 -13.41
CA GLN A 84 -19.33 -17.35 -12.09
C GLN A 84 -20.71 -16.68 -12.20
N ASP A 85 -21.61 -17.06 -11.29
CA ASP A 85 -22.97 -16.51 -11.22
C ASP A 85 -22.96 -15.06 -10.72
N ARG A 86 -23.17 -14.12 -11.65
CA ARG A 86 -23.16 -12.68 -11.38
C ARG A 86 -24.36 -12.23 -10.57
N ASP A 87 -25.51 -12.88 -10.71
CA ASP A 87 -26.72 -12.48 -9.99
C ASP A 87 -26.65 -12.96 -8.55
N PHE A 88 -26.09 -14.16 -8.33
CA PHE A 88 -25.68 -14.57 -6.99
C PHE A 88 -24.70 -13.57 -6.37
N ALA A 89 -23.61 -13.22 -7.06
CA ALA A 89 -22.58 -12.32 -6.50
C ALA A 89 -23.16 -10.95 -6.11
N LYS A 90 -24.05 -10.38 -6.93
CA LYS A 90 -24.77 -9.14 -6.58
C LYS A 90 -25.70 -9.32 -5.38
N SER A 91 -26.42 -10.45 -5.32
CA SER A 91 -27.32 -10.76 -4.19
C SER A 91 -26.54 -10.96 -2.89
N PHE A 92 -25.37 -11.59 -2.97
CA PHE A 92 -24.46 -11.79 -1.84
C PHE A 92 -24.03 -10.45 -1.24
N ILE A 93 -23.52 -9.54 -2.08
CA ILE A 93 -23.09 -8.20 -1.63
C ILE A 93 -24.25 -7.41 -1.02
N LYS A 94 -25.48 -7.55 -1.54
CA LYS A 94 -26.67 -6.89 -0.97
C LYS A 94 -27.05 -7.39 0.43
N GLN A 95 -26.64 -8.60 0.79
CA GLN A 95 -26.91 -9.20 2.10
C GLN A 95 -25.82 -8.89 3.14
N MET A 96 -24.67 -8.37 2.70
CA MET A 96 -23.60 -7.94 3.60
C MET A 96 -23.95 -6.62 4.28
N ASP A 97 -23.67 -6.53 5.58
CA ASP A 97 -23.81 -5.31 6.36
C ASP A 97 -22.45 -4.66 6.68
N ASP A 98 -22.50 -3.58 7.47
CA ASP A 98 -21.31 -2.83 7.91
C ASP A 98 -20.31 -3.71 8.67
N GLU A 99 -20.80 -4.67 9.46
CA GLU A 99 -19.95 -5.57 10.23
C GLU A 99 -19.23 -6.56 9.31
N ASP A 100 -19.91 -7.09 8.29
CA ASP A 100 -19.32 -7.96 7.27
C ASP A 100 -18.19 -7.25 6.49
N PHE A 101 -18.42 -6.00 6.06
CA PHE A 101 -17.39 -5.21 5.37
C PHE A 101 -16.21 -4.87 6.27
N GLN A 102 -16.49 -4.44 7.51
CA GLN A 102 -15.44 -4.12 8.48
C GLN A 102 -14.59 -5.34 8.82
N PHE A 103 -15.24 -6.50 8.96
CA PHE A 103 -14.60 -7.79 9.19
C PHE A 103 -13.60 -8.15 8.09
N LEU A 104 -13.99 -7.98 6.82
CA LEU A 104 -13.14 -8.26 5.67
C LEU A 104 -12.04 -7.21 5.54
N TYR A 105 -12.34 -5.94 5.79
CA TYR A 105 -11.36 -4.85 5.77
C TYR A 105 -10.22 -5.08 6.77
N ILE A 106 -10.53 -5.44 8.01
CA ILE A 106 -9.51 -5.74 9.03
C ILE A 106 -8.60 -6.89 8.59
N ARG A 107 -9.16 -7.94 7.97
CA ARG A 107 -8.38 -9.07 7.45
C ARG A 107 -7.53 -8.70 6.24
N TYR A 108 -8.09 -7.88 5.35
CA TYR A 108 -7.33 -7.33 4.23
C TYR A 108 -6.11 -6.58 4.73
N ILE A 109 -6.29 -5.61 5.65
CA ILE A 109 -5.18 -4.84 6.22
C ILE A 109 -4.17 -5.75 6.93
N ALA A 110 -4.63 -6.72 7.73
CA ALA A 110 -3.75 -7.66 8.43
C ALA A 110 -2.92 -8.52 7.46
N ALA A 111 -3.53 -9.03 6.39
CA ALA A 111 -2.85 -9.80 5.36
C ALA A 111 -1.84 -8.94 4.59
N LYS A 112 -2.23 -7.72 4.18
CA LYS A 112 -1.35 -6.77 3.50
C LYS A 112 -0.16 -6.33 4.36
N LYS A 113 -0.38 -6.11 5.66
CA LYS A 113 0.69 -5.85 6.63
C LYS A 113 1.64 -7.04 6.73
N TYR A 114 1.12 -8.25 6.91
CA TYR A 114 1.94 -9.46 6.98
C TYR A 114 2.80 -9.65 5.72
N GLN A 115 2.19 -9.51 4.53
CA GLN A 115 2.91 -9.58 3.25
C GLN A 115 3.98 -8.50 3.16
N THR A 116 3.64 -7.25 3.52
CA THR A 116 4.60 -6.15 3.54
C THR A 116 5.75 -6.45 4.49
N ASP A 117 5.51 -6.90 5.71
CA ASP A 117 6.56 -7.16 6.71
C ASP A 117 7.47 -8.33 6.34
N LYS A 118 6.96 -9.32 5.60
CA LYS A 118 7.72 -10.51 5.18
C LYS A 118 8.40 -10.37 3.81
N ALA A 119 7.94 -9.46 2.96
CA ALA A 119 8.49 -9.28 1.63
C ALA A 119 9.97 -8.90 1.68
N ALA A 120 10.79 -9.66 0.93
CA ALA A 120 12.17 -9.29 0.69
C ALA A 120 12.22 -8.00 -0.16
N PRO A 121 13.25 -7.16 0.00
CA PRO A 121 13.34 -5.90 -0.75
C PRO A 121 13.23 -6.02 -2.27
N HIS A 122 13.65 -7.15 -2.85
CA HIS A 122 13.61 -7.39 -4.30
C HIS A 122 12.24 -7.86 -4.81
N GLU A 123 11.33 -8.28 -3.92
CA GLU A 123 9.94 -8.65 -4.26
C GLU A 123 9.01 -7.43 -4.30
N ILE A 124 9.52 -6.27 -3.86
CA ILE A 124 8.73 -5.04 -3.75
C ILE A 124 8.89 -4.24 -5.04
N GLU A 125 7.87 -4.33 -5.90
CA GLU A 125 7.80 -3.65 -7.20
C GLU A 125 7.40 -2.16 -7.09
N ALA A 126 8.04 -1.43 -6.18
CA ALA A 126 7.79 0.00 -6.00
C ALA A 126 8.21 0.82 -7.21
N ILE A 127 7.54 1.97 -7.39
CA ILE A 127 7.86 2.97 -8.42
C ILE A 127 8.54 4.15 -7.73
N PHE A 128 9.67 4.59 -8.28
CA PHE A 128 10.43 5.73 -7.76
C PHE A 128 10.61 6.81 -8.82
N GLU A 129 10.72 8.05 -8.35
CA GLU A 129 11.09 9.19 -9.18
C GLU A 129 12.61 9.32 -9.28
N PHE A 130 13.24 8.34 -9.94
CA PHE A 130 14.70 8.17 -9.96
C PHE A 130 15.46 9.45 -10.32
N ASP A 131 15.09 10.14 -11.40
CA ASP A 131 15.74 11.40 -11.81
C ASP A 131 15.66 12.47 -10.72
N LYS A 132 14.51 12.60 -10.03
CA LYS A 132 14.36 13.58 -8.95
C LYS A 132 15.16 13.20 -7.71
N ILE A 133 15.27 11.90 -7.40
CA ILE A 133 16.06 11.41 -6.28
C ILE A 133 17.56 11.66 -6.55
N GLU A 134 18.04 11.22 -7.71
CA GLU A 134 19.45 11.33 -8.07
C GLU A 134 19.88 12.77 -8.32
N GLU A 135 19.13 13.57 -9.08
CA GLU A 135 19.56 14.93 -9.45
C GLU A 135 19.18 15.97 -8.39
N LYS A 136 17.98 15.86 -7.82
CA LYS A 136 17.39 16.91 -6.95
C LYS A 136 17.40 16.55 -5.48
N GLY A 137 17.84 15.34 -5.11
CA GLY A 137 17.86 14.90 -3.72
C GLY A 137 16.45 14.78 -3.12
N LEU A 138 15.45 14.41 -3.95
CA LEU A 138 14.09 14.20 -3.48
C LEU A 138 14.08 13.13 -2.38
N LEU A 139 13.56 13.50 -1.20
CA LEU A 139 13.36 12.57 -0.11
C LEU A 139 12.12 11.71 -0.37
N THR A 140 12.17 10.44 0.02
CA THR A 140 11.09 9.48 -0.19
C THR A 140 10.46 9.09 1.14
N THR A 141 9.14 9.29 1.26
CA THR A 141 8.37 8.87 2.45
C THR A 141 8.28 7.35 2.54
N TYR A 142 8.51 6.79 3.73
CA TYR A 142 8.47 5.34 3.93
C TYR A 142 7.13 4.71 3.59
N ASN A 143 6.04 5.27 4.12
CA ASN A 143 4.69 4.74 3.90
C ASN A 143 4.11 5.04 2.50
N ASP A 144 4.73 5.91 1.69
CA ASP A 144 4.36 6.06 0.27
C ASP A 144 4.83 4.84 -0.55
N ILE A 145 5.96 4.24 -0.14
CA ILE A 145 6.51 3.03 -0.76
C ILE A 145 5.92 1.77 -0.14
N LEU A 146 5.73 1.76 1.18
CA LEU A 146 5.23 0.62 1.96
C LEU A 146 3.94 1.01 2.71
N PRO A 147 2.79 1.06 2.01
CA PRO A 147 1.54 1.62 2.56
C PRO A 147 0.97 0.86 3.75
N TYR A 148 1.31 -0.42 3.91
CA TYR A 148 0.83 -1.27 5.00
C TYR A 148 1.86 -1.53 6.10
N ALA A 149 3.05 -0.94 5.99
CA ALA A 149 3.99 -0.94 7.10
C ALA A 149 3.47 -0.06 8.24
N ASP A 150 3.96 -0.28 9.46
CA ASP A 150 3.49 0.48 10.63
C ASP A 150 3.63 1.98 10.40
N GLN A 151 2.65 2.75 10.84
CA GLN A 151 2.72 4.21 10.82
C GLN A 151 3.26 4.70 12.16
N LEU A 152 4.08 5.75 12.11
CA LEU A 152 4.51 6.42 13.32
C LEU A 152 3.40 7.38 13.75
N VAL A 153 2.88 7.18 14.96
CA VAL A 153 1.83 8.02 15.54
C VAL A 153 2.33 8.53 16.89
N VAL A 154 2.15 9.82 17.13
CA VAL A 154 2.52 10.48 18.38
C VAL A 154 1.38 11.36 18.85
N GLU A 155 1.13 11.39 20.14
CA GLU A 155 0.21 12.36 20.75
C GLU A 155 1.00 13.61 21.19
N ILE A 156 0.59 14.78 20.72
CA ILE A 156 1.20 16.07 21.07
C ILE A 156 0.08 17.01 21.52
N ASN A 157 0.18 17.52 22.75
CA ASN A 157 -0.81 18.41 23.34
C ASN A 157 -2.26 17.85 23.29
N GLY A 158 -2.42 16.54 23.50
CA GLY A 158 -3.72 15.86 23.46
C GLY A 158 -4.26 15.54 22.06
N ALA A 159 -3.51 15.87 20.99
CA ALA A 159 -3.89 15.58 19.61
C ALA A 159 -3.01 14.49 19.01
N LYS A 160 -3.63 13.50 18.34
CA LYS A 160 -2.91 12.46 17.61
C LYS A 160 -2.37 13.00 16.30
N CYS A 161 -1.11 12.70 16.03
CA CYS A 161 -0.38 13.17 14.87
C CYS A 161 0.27 11.97 14.17
N LEU A 162 0.15 11.90 12.85
CA LEU A 162 0.98 11.05 12.02
C LEU A 162 2.35 11.68 11.84
N VAL A 163 3.40 10.87 11.93
CA VAL A 163 4.78 11.26 11.66
C VAL A 163 5.21 10.57 10.37
N PHE A 164 5.36 11.35 9.31
CA PHE A 164 5.88 10.88 8.04
C PHE A 164 7.40 10.99 8.04
N ASP A 165 8.09 9.85 8.00
CA ASP A 165 9.54 9.76 7.91
C ASP A 165 10.00 9.62 6.45
N GLN A 166 10.88 10.52 6.03
CA GLN A 166 11.35 10.65 4.65
C GLN A 166 12.86 10.53 4.57
N TYR A 167 13.35 9.76 3.59
CA TYR A 167 14.75 9.34 3.51
C TYR A 167 15.39 9.72 2.17
N CYS A 168 16.69 9.97 2.20
CA CYS A 168 17.51 10.14 1.01
C CYS A 168 17.85 8.77 0.43
N LEU A 169 17.50 8.50 -0.83
CA LEU A 169 17.79 7.22 -1.49
C LEU A 169 18.87 7.32 -2.57
N ARG A 170 19.49 8.49 -2.73
CA ARG A 170 20.49 8.76 -3.77
C ARG A 170 21.63 7.74 -3.71
N ASN A 171 21.99 7.17 -4.86
CA ASN A 171 23.10 6.23 -4.95
C ASN A 171 24.42 6.86 -4.50
N GLY A 172 25.17 6.13 -3.67
CA GLY A 172 26.45 6.58 -3.13
C GLY A 172 26.37 7.59 -1.98
N CYS A 173 25.16 7.98 -1.54
CA CYS A 173 24.98 8.79 -0.34
C CYS A 173 24.99 7.92 0.93
N ASP A 174 25.70 8.36 1.97
CA ASP A 174 25.85 7.69 3.27
C ASP A 174 25.16 8.47 4.42
N CYS A 175 24.31 9.44 4.08
CA CYS A 175 23.68 10.30 5.07
C CYS A 175 22.77 9.52 6.01
N THR A 176 22.68 9.99 7.25
CA THR A 176 21.82 9.44 8.30
C THR A 176 20.73 10.43 8.69
N GLU A 177 20.46 11.40 7.81
CA GLU A 177 19.46 12.44 8.03
C GLU A 177 18.11 12.02 7.46
N THR A 178 17.10 12.06 8.32
CA THR A 178 15.70 11.79 8.01
C THR A 178 14.91 13.08 8.19
N HIS A 179 13.99 13.37 7.27
CA HIS A 179 13.01 14.44 7.46
C HIS A 179 11.73 13.86 8.04
N LEU A 180 11.27 14.41 9.16
CA LEU A 180 10.00 14.10 9.79
C LEU A 180 9.00 15.21 9.51
N ASN A 181 7.85 14.86 8.93
CA ASN A 181 6.70 15.75 8.75
C ASN A 181 5.56 15.30 9.65
N LEU A 182 5.04 16.18 10.49
CA LEU A 182 3.99 15.88 11.46
C LEU A 182 2.66 16.43 10.94
N GLN A 183 1.63 15.57 10.87
CA GLN A 183 0.29 15.97 10.44
C GLN A 183 -0.76 15.51 11.45
N LEU A 184 -1.71 16.40 11.76
CA LEU A 184 -2.86 16.05 12.60
C LEU A 184 -3.73 14.99 11.93
N ILE A 185 -4.25 14.07 12.74
CA ILE A 185 -5.27 13.12 12.31
C ILE A 185 -6.65 13.74 12.57
N ASN A 186 -7.49 13.80 11.55
CA ASN A 186 -8.87 14.29 11.71
C ASN A 186 -9.83 13.19 12.20
N ASP A 187 -11.10 13.56 12.39
CA ASP A 187 -12.16 12.65 12.85
C ASP A 187 -12.38 11.43 11.95
N LYS A 188 -11.98 11.52 10.67
CA LYS A 188 -12.03 10.41 9.69
C LYS A 188 -10.78 9.53 9.73
N GLN A 189 -9.90 9.72 10.72
CA GLN A 189 -8.65 8.97 10.87
C GLN A 189 -7.69 9.14 9.69
N VAL A 190 -7.72 10.30 9.01
CA VAL A 190 -6.79 10.63 7.92
C VAL A 190 -5.99 11.88 8.26
N ALA A 191 -4.81 11.99 7.65
CA ALA A 191 -3.95 13.17 7.81
C ALA A 191 -4.65 14.42 7.22
N ASP A 192 -4.61 15.53 7.96
CA ASP A 192 -5.36 16.74 7.64
C ASP A 192 -4.46 17.98 7.49
N ARG A 193 -3.74 18.33 8.57
CA ARG A 193 -2.96 19.57 8.62
C ARG A 193 -1.56 19.32 9.13
N GLU A 194 -0.57 19.81 8.38
CA GLU A 194 0.82 19.84 8.84
C GLU A 194 1.00 20.79 10.03
N ILE A 195 1.71 20.31 11.05
CA ILE A 195 2.00 21.02 12.29
C ILE A 195 3.49 20.96 12.67
N GLY A 196 4.36 20.38 11.84
CA GLY A 196 5.77 20.25 12.18
C GLY A 196 6.60 19.66 11.04
N GLY A 197 7.85 20.10 10.95
CA GLY A 197 8.85 19.59 10.02
C GLY A 197 10.24 19.66 10.65
N TYR A 198 10.94 18.53 10.76
CA TYR A 198 12.23 18.46 11.44
C TYR A 198 13.18 17.51 10.72
N PHE A 199 14.46 17.86 10.66
CA PHE A 199 15.49 16.93 10.24
C PHE A 199 16.13 16.28 11.47
N VAL A 200 16.35 14.97 11.39
CA VAL A 200 16.90 14.15 12.46
C VAL A 200 18.08 13.36 11.91
N ASP A 201 19.26 13.55 12.48
CA ASP A 201 20.37 12.63 12.25
C ASP A 201 20.23 11.46 13.23
N TYR A 202 19.72 10.32 12.76
CA TYR A 202 19.44 9.20 13.66
C TYR A 202 20.70 8.52 14.20
N SER A 203 21.85 8.71 13.55
CA SER A 203 23.13 8.19 14.03
C SER A 203 23.70 9.05 15.15
N LYS A 204 23.54 10.38 15.06
CA LYS A 204 24.03 11.33 16.07
C LYS A 204 22.97 11.69 17.12
N LYS A 205 21.72 11.31 16.90
CA LYS A 205 20.57 11.64 17.76
C LYS A 205 20.38 13.15 17.93
N THR A 206 20.63 13.90 16.85
CA THR A 206 20.51 15.35 16.78
C THR A 206 19.35 15.77 15.89
N TRP A 207 18.73 16.89 16.24
CA TRP A 207 17.55 17.41 15.56
C TRP A 207 17.79 18.86 15.12
N LYS A 208 17.23 19.25 13.98
CA LYS A 208 17.24 20.64 13.49
C LYS A 208 15.89 20.99 12.86
N THR A 209 15.47 22.24 13.02
CA THR A 209 14.30 22.80 12.32
C THR A 209 14.76 23.41 10.98
N PRO A 210 14.10 23.13 9.85
CA PRO A 210 14.35 23.83 8.59
C PRO A 210 14.19 25.35 8.78
N LYS A 211 15.03 26.15 8.12
CA LYS A 211 15.06 27.61 8.34
C LYS A 211 13.71 28.27 8.05
N GLU A 212 13.02 27.77 7.03
CA GLU A 212 11.70 28.18 6.58
C GLU A 212 10.56 27.87 7.56
N LEU A 213 10.78 26.96 8.53
CA LEU A 213 9.78 26.59 9.53
C LEU A 213 10.05 27.21 10.91
N VAL A 214 11.17 27.90 11.08
CA VAL A 214 11.50 28.58 12.34
C VAL A 214 10.42 29.61 12.67
N CYS A 215 9.85 29.52 13.88
CA CYS A 215 8.77 30.39 14.38
C CYS A 215 7.50 30.42 13.51
N LYS A 216 7.29 29.42 12.65
CA LYS A 216 6.07 29.33 11.84
C LYS A 216 4.85 29.16 12.74
N LYS A 217 3.88 30.07 12.63
CA LYS A 217 2.67 30.05 13.46
C LYS A 217 1.91 28.74 13.24
N GLY A 218 1.50 28.10 14.34
CA GLY A 218 0.77 26.84 14.32
C GLY A 218 1.64 25.58 14.21
N TYR A 219 2.96 25.75 14.08
CA TYR A 219 3.91 24.63 14.13
C TYR A 219 4.36 24.38 15.57
N ILE A 220 4.57 23.12 15.89
CA ILE A 220 5.13 22.68 17.17
C ILE A 220 6.60 23.04 17.22
N ASP A 221 7.09 23.48 18.37
CA ASP A 221 8.52 23.76 18.55
C ASP A 221 9.34 22.45 18.61
N LEU A 222 10.62 22.55 18.27
CA LEU A 222 11.53 21.41 18.20
C LEU A 222 11.62 20.62 19.51
N ALA A 223 11.66 21.31 20.65
CA ALA A 223 11.86 20.68 21.95
C ALA A 223 10.63 19.84 22.33
N THR A 224 9.43 20.39 22.11
CA THR A 224 8.17 19.67 22.32
C THR A 224 8.06 18.46 21.41
N ALA A 225 8.29 18.62 20.10
CA ALA A 225 8.18 17.53 19.14
C ALA A 225 9.17 16.39 19.44
N ARG A 226 10.44 16.73 19.68
CA ARG A 226 11.49 15.77 20.04
C ARG A 226 11.10 14.97 21.29
N ARG A 227 10.73 15.66 22.37
CA ARG A 227 10.35 15.01 23.63
C ARG A 227 9.20 14.03 23.42
N CYS A 228 8.10 14.47 22.80
CA CYS A 228 6.92 13.63 22.59
C CYS A 228 7.25 12.39 21.74
N ILE A 229 8.06 12.55 20.68
CA ILE A 229 8.44 11.45 19.80
C ILE A 229 9.36 10.47 20.52
N GLU A 230 10.41 10.95 21.21
CA GLU A 230 11.37 10.08 21.93
C GLU A 230 10.71 9.34 23.11
N GLU A 231 9.82 9.99 23.87
CA GLU A 231 9.13 9.36 25.00
C GLU A 231 8.13 8.27 24.57
N GLN A 232 7.39 8.52 23.49
CA GLN A 232 6.39 7.55 22.98
C GLN A 232 7.00 6.49 22.07
N ASN A 233 8.19 6.74 21.52
CA ASN A 233 8.93 5.82 20.66
C ASN A 233 10.40 5.72 21.12
N PRO A 234 10.70 4.99 22.20
CA PRO A 234 12.06 4.93 22.76
C PRO A 234 13.12 4.38 21.79
N THR A 235 12.70 3.64 20.76
CA THR A 235 13.56 3.05 19.72
C THR A 235 13.48 3.79 18.39
N ILE A 236 13.02 5.04 18.38
CA ILE A 236 12.74 5.78 17.14
C ILE A 236 13.95 5.88 16.21
N TYR A 237 15.16 6.01 16.76
CA TYR A 237 16.39 6.10 15.98
C TYR A 237 16.73 4.79 15.26
N GLU A 238 16.53 3.67 15.94
CA GLU A 238 16.68 2.33 15.38
C GLU A 238 15.62 2.07 14.31
N VAL A 239 14.37 2.48 14.55
CA VAL A 239 13.28 2.42 13.56
C VAL A 239 13.65 3.21 12.30
N MET A 240 14.14 4.45 12.45
CA MET A 240 14.56 5.26 11.29
C MET A 240 15.69 4.59 10.51
N LYS A 241 16.70 4.07 11.21
CA LYS A 241 17.82 3.36 10.59
C LYS A 241 17.37 2.12 9.81
N GLU A 242 16.48 1.31 10.38
CA GLU A 242 15.94 0.11 9.74
C GLU A 242 15.11 0.46 8.50
N ARG A 243 14.22 1.44 8.63
CA ARG A 243 13.39 1.93 7.54
C ARG A 243 14.21 2.52 6.40
N HIS A 244 15.21 3.34 6.72
CA HIS A 244 16.13 3.88 5.72
C HIS A 244 16.82 2.76 4.96
N GLY A 245 17.48 1.83 5.67
CA GLY A 245 18.19 0.72 5.05
C GLY A 245 17.27 -0.19 4.22
N ARG A 246 16.01 -0.35 4.63
CA ARG A 246 15.01 -1.10 3.88
C ARG A 246 14.66 -0.40 2.56
N LEU A 247 14.35 0.90 2.58
CA LEU A 247 14.05 1.65 1.35
C LEU A 247 15.25 1.70 0.41
N THR A 248 16.47 1.90 0.91
CA THR A 248 17.69 1.89 0.09
C THR A 248 17.85 0.57 -0.65
N LYS A 249 17.58 -0.58 -0.01
CA LYS A 249 17.64 -1.89 -0.66
C LYS A 249 16.58 -2.05 -1.76
N ILE A 250 15.35 -1.62 -1.50
CA ILE A 250 14.26 -1.64 -2.49
C ILE A 250 14.65 -0.74 -3.68
N TYR A 251 15.02 0.50 -3.40
CA TYR A 251 15.42 1.49 -4.39
C TYR A 251 16.56 1.00 -5.29
N ASN A 252 17.66 0.51 -4.71
CA ASN A 252 18.82 0.05 -5.46
C ASN A 252 18.46 -1.10 -6.41
N HIS A 253 17.63 -2.04 -5.94
CA HIS A 253 17.15 -3.13 -6.78
C HIS A 253 16.35 -2.62 -7.98
N ARG A 254 15.42 -1.68 -7.74
CA ARG A 254 14.57 -1.10 -8.78
C ARG A 254 15.37 -0.21 -9.76
N TYR A 255 16.34 0.56 -9.26
CA TYR A 255 17.23 1.39 -10.06
C TYR A 255 18.10 0.56 -11.02
N GLN A 256 18.64 -0.57 -10.55
CA GLN A 256 19.43 -1.50 -11.38
C GLN A 256 18.60 -2.13 -12.50
N GLN A 257 17.35 -2.50 -12.22
CA GLN A 257 16.45 -3.02 -13.24
C GLN A 257 16.15 -1.99 -14.32
N GLN A 258 15.95 -0.72 -13.98
CA GLN A 258 15.69 0.34 -14.95
C GLN A 258 16.94 0.74 -15.76
N SER A 259 18.13 0.66 -15.14
CA SER A 259 19.40 1.00 -15.77
C SER A 259 19.94 -0.11 -16.68
N SER A 260 19.36 -1.31 -16.62
CA SER A 260 19.76 -2.44 -17.46
C SER A 260 19.33 -2.20 -18.92
N PRO A 261 20.22 -2.37 -19.92
CA PRO A 261 19.91 -2.08 -21.32
C PRO A 261 18.75 -2.92 -21.89
N ASP A 262 18.49 -4.11 -21.32
CA ASP A 262 17.37 -5.00 -21.69
C ASP A 262 16.00 -4.57 -21.15
N ASN A 263 15.96 -3.70 -20.13
CA ASN A 263 14.73 -3.34 -19.42
C ASN A 263 14.34 -1.88 -19.59
N ARG A 264 14.88 -1.19 -20.60
CA ARG A 264 14.22 0.02 -21.08
C ARG A 264 12.86 -0.44 -21.60
N PRO A 265 11.72 -0.11 -20.96
CA PRO A 265 10.48 -0.11 -21.72
C PRO A 265 10.80 0.73 -22.96
N ALA A 266 10.41 0.26 -24.13
CA ALA A 266 10.32 1.16 -25.26
C ALA A 266 9.36 2.25 -24.81
N GLN A 267 9.89 3.33 -24.21
CA GLN A 267 9.29 4.63 -24.28
C GLN A 267 9.32 4.92 -25.77
N GLY A 268 8.33 4.37 -26.46
CA GLY A 268 7.81 4.93 -27.67
C GLY A 268 7.38 6.33 -27.26
N LEU A 269 8.31 7.27 -27.31
CA LEU A 269 8.01 8.56 -27.87
C LEU A 269 7.14 8.24 -29.08
N ASN A 270 5.84 8.55 -29.00
CA ASN A 270 4.93 8.50 -30.13
C ASN A 270 5.34 9.59 -31.13
N ILE A 271 6.61 9.59 -31.52
CA ILE A 271 7.19 10.42 -32.55
C ILE A 271 6.73 9.83 -33.86
N GLY A 272 6.03 10.64 -34.63
CA GLY A 272 5.58 10.24 -35.94
C GLY A 272 6.78 9.79 -36.77
N ARG A 273 6.67 8.69 -37.53
CA ARG A 273 7.74 8.18 -38.41
C ARG A 273 8.37 9.26 -39.30
N ASN A 274 7.62 10.31 -39.63
CA ASN A 274 8.07 11.42 -40.47
C ASN A 274 8.56 12.67 -39.71
N GLU A 275 8.49 12.70 -38.38
CA GLU A 275 8.92 13.83 -37.55
C GLU A 275 10.45 13.92 -37.46
N PRO A 276 11.00 15.12 -37.13
CA PRO A 276 12.43 15.28 -36.85
C PRO A 276 12.90 14.31 -35.78
N CYS A 277 14.06 13.70 -36.00
CA CYS A 277 14.60 12.70 -35.10
C CYS A 277 15.14 13.35 -33.82
N PRO A 278 14.78 12.85 -32.62
CA PRO A 278 15.15 13.47 -31.35
C PRO A 278 16.65 13.33 -31.01
N CYS A 279 17.42 12.57 -31.81
CA CYS A 279 18.88 12.47 -31.65
C CYS A 279 19.64 13.70 -32.18
N GLY A 280 18.95 14.72 -32.69
CA GLY A 280 19.57 15.95 -33.20
C GLY A 280 20.20 15.83 -34.59
N SER A 281 19.98 14.71 -35.29
CA SER A 281 20.57 14.47 -36.63
C SER A 281 19.99 15.33 -37.76
N GLY A 282 18.88 16.04 -37.51
CA GLY A 282 18.13 16.78 -38.53
C GLY A 282 17.38 15.91 -39.55
N LYS A 283 17.45 14.57 -39.44
CA LYS A 283 16.75 13.62 -40.32
C LYS A 283 15.36 13.25 -39.77
N LYS A 284 14.47 12.74 -40.61
CA LYS A 284 13.18 12.15 -40.17
C LYS A 284 13.43 10.87 -39.35
N TYR A 285 12.64 10.63 -38.31
CA TYR A 285 12.79 9.49 -37.38
C TYR A 285 12.92 8.14 -38.12
N LYS A 286 12.10 7.90 -39.15
CA LYS A 286 12.16 6.68 -39.98
C LYS A 286 13.48 6.44 -40.71
N LYS A 287 14.23 7.50 -41.03
CA LYS A 287 15.49 7.43 -41.80
C LYS A 287 16.74 7.51 -40.91
N CYS A 288 16.57 7.62 -39.59
CA CYS A 288 17.69 7.74 -38.67
C CYS A 288 17.71 6.58 -37.68
N CYS A 289 16.80 6.57 -36.71
CA CYS A 289 16.80 5.57 -35.63
C CYS A 289 16.02 4.30 -35.96
N LEU A 290 15.07 4.37 -36.89
CA LEU A 290 14.28 3.22 -37.37
C LEU A 290 14.87 2.56 -38.64
N GLY A 291 15.80 3.24 -39.32
CA GLY A 291 16.36 2.81 -40.60
C GLY A 291 17.70 2.09 -40.46
N LYS A 292 17.81 1.20 -39.47
CA LYS A 292 18.84 0.16 -39.51
C LYS A 292 18.40 -0.94 -40.47
#